data_AF-A0A7J2Z1N6-F1
#
_entry.id   AF-A0A7J2Z1N6-F1
#
_cell.length_a   1.000
_cell.length_b   1.000
_cell.length_c   1.000
_cell.angle_alpha   90.00
_cell.angle_beta   90.00
_cell.angle_gamma   90.00
#
_symmetry.space_group_name_H-M   'P 1'
#
loop_
_entity.id
_entity.type
_entity.pdbx_description
1 polymer ?
#
loop_
_entity_poly.entity_id
_entity_poly.type
_entity_poly.pdbx_seq_one_letter_code
_entity_poly.pdbx_strand_id
1 'polypeptide(L)'
;MAQEEKDFENTLDYKVANFKKEANQEIAELEKEIAKLRDPTVHSALMYLSVKERENTNRLLKNIYARLDQLEDRLKQMEQKLGSVGTVPSQSGPALLLSSIDQKIIDYIKKNGPSSAETIQKEFSYKGRNAASARLNKLATFGYLVKQRAGKVIYYAHPDNSEKSEAI
;
A
#
# COMPACT_ATOMS: atom_id res chain seq x y z
N MET A 1 -57.15 -6.98 23.51
CA MET A 1 -57.17 -5.96 22.44
C MET A 1 -57.28 -4.54 22.98
N ALA A 2 -58.45 -4.00 23.36
CA ALA A 2 -58.55 -2.57 23.74
C ALA A 2 -57.79 -2.14 25.02
N GLN A 3 -57.42 -3.10 25.89
CA GLN A 3 -56.67 -2.85 27.12
C GLN A 3 -55.15 -2.93 26.89
N GLU A 4 -54.70 -3.85 26.02
CA GLU A 4 -53.29 -4.01 25.66
C GLU A 4 -52.76 -2.85 24.81
N GLU A 5 -53.60 -2.26 23.94
CA GLU A 5 -53.24 -1.07 23.16
C GLU A 5 -53.03 0.16 24.04
N LYS A 6 -53.86 0.35 25.09
CA LYS A 6 -53.71 1.45 26.05
C LYS A 6 -52.48 1.29 26.95
N ASP A 7 -52.18 0.06 27.36
CA ASP A 7 -50.97 -0.21 28.16
C ASP A 7 -49.70 -0.03 27.31
N PHE A 8 -49.74 -0.36 26.02
CA PHE A 8 -48.65 -0.11 25.09
C PHE A 8 -48.43 1.39 24.80
N GLU A 9 -49.50 2.14 24.51
CA GLU A 9 -49.43 3.60 24.33
C GLU A 9 -48.85 4.29 25.57
N ASN A 10 -49.34 3.95 26.78
CA ASN A 10 -48.81 4.48 28.03
C ASN A 10 -47.31 4.16 28.23
N THR A 11 -46.86 3.00 27.76
CA THR A 11 -45.45 2.59 27.85
C THR A 11 -44.56 3.35 26.85
N LEU A 12 -45.08 3.64 25.66
CA LEU A 12 -44.37 4.39 24.63
C LEU A 12 -44.25 5.87 25.01
N ASP A 13 -45.35 6.47 25.47
CA ASP A 13 -45.39 7.86 25.93
C ASP A 13 -44.44 8.10 27.10
N TYR A 14 -44.39 7.15 28.03
CA TYR A 14 -43.42 7.18 29.14
C TYR A 14 -41.97 7.15 28.66
N LYS A 15 -41.64 6.28 27.70
CA LYS A 15 -40.28 6.20 27.12
C LYS A 15 -39.90 7.47 26.37
N VAL A 16 -40.82 8.03 25.59
CA VAL A 16 -40.61 9.29 24.86
C VAL A 16 -40.42 10.46 25.84
N ALA A 17 -41.20 10.51 26.92
CA ALA A 17 -41.04 11.53 27.95
C ALA A 17 -39.69 11.44 28.67
N ASN A 18 -39.24 10.22 28.99
CA ASN A 18 -37.94 10.02 29.63
C ASN A 18 -36.78 10.39 28.70
N PHE A 19 -36.84 9.99 27.42
CA PHE A 19 -35.84 10.37 26.43
C PHE A 19 -35.76 11.89 26.24
N LYS A 20 -36.92 12.57 26.13
CA LYS A 20 -36.96 14.05 26.06
C LYS A 20 -36.35 14.70 27.28
N LYS A 21 -36.56 14.13 28.46
CA LYS A 21 -35.99 14.64 29.71
C LYS A 21 -34.46 14.49 29.74
N GLU A 22 -33.94 13.34 29.35
CA GLU A 22 -32.50 13.08 29.24
C GLU A 22 -31.85 14.01 28.21
N ALA A 23 -32.42 14.11 27.01
CA ALA A 23 -31.93 15.02 25.97
C ALA A 23 -31.93 16.49 26.42
N ASN A 24 -32.97 16.94 27.12
CA ASN A 24 -33.04 18.31 27.65
C ASN A 24 -32.01 18.55 28.76
N GLN A 25 -31.67 17.52 29.55
CA GLN A 25 -30.62 17.63 30.57
C GLN A 25 -29.25 17.79 29.91
N GLU A 26 -28.94 16.97 28.90
CA GLU A 26 -27.69 17.09 28.13
C GLU A 26 -27.57 18.46 27.44
N ILE A 27 -28.65 18.95 26.83
CA ILE A 27 -28.69 20.27 26.20
C ILE A 27 -28.42 21.37 27.25
N ALA A 28 -29.04 21.29 28.42
CA ALA A 28 -28.84 22.29 29.47
C ALA A 28 -27.41 22.29 30.04
N GLU A 29 -26.76 21.12 30.09
CA GLU A 29 -25.34 21.02 30.46
C GLU A 29 -24.44 21.65 29.40
N LEU A 30 -24.68 21.36 28.13
CA LEU A 30 -23.97 21.98 27.00
C LEU A 30 -24.14 23.50 26.98
N GLU A 31 -25.35 24.01 27.22
CA GLU A 31 -25.60 25.46 27.30
C GLU A 31 -24.81 26.13 28.42
N LYS A 32 -24.64 25.48 29.57
CA LYS A 32 -23.79 25.98 30.66
C LYS A 32 -22.32 26.04 30.26
N GLU A 33 -21.84 25.06 29.51
CA GLU A 33 -20.46 25.07 29.00
C GLU A 33 -20.25 26.13 27.91
N ILE A 34 -21.21 26.27 26.98
CA ILE A 34 -21.22 27.31 25.95
C ILE A 34 -21.27 28.70 26.60
N ALA A 35 -22.00 28.88 27.69
CA ALA A 35 -22.03 30.14 28.43
C ALA A 35 -20.65 30.53 28.97
N LYS A 36 -19.81 29.57 29.39
CA LYS A 36 -18.41 29.84 29.79
C LYS A 36 -17.55 30.29 28.62
N LEU A 37 -17.85 29.83 27.41
CA LEU A 37 -17.17 30.25 26.17
C LEU A 37 -17.54 31.67 25.72
N ARG A 38 -18.62 32.26 26.27
CA ARG A 38 -18.99 33.66 26.02
C ARG A 38 -18.15 34.66 26.81
N ASP A 39 -17.37 34.21 27.79
CA ASP A 39 -16.37 35.06 28.46
C ASP A 39 -15.27 35.44 27.44
N PRO A 40 -15.10 36.74 27.13
CA PRO A 40 -14.07 37.20 26.20
C PRO A 40 -12.65 36.74 26.57
N THR A 41 -12.39 36.53 27.86
CA THR A 41 -11.09 36.07 28.38
C THR A 41 -10.83 34.63 27.99
N VAL A 42 -11.82 33.76 28.18
CA VAL A 42 -11.75 32.34 27.81
C VAL A 42 -11.65 32.21 26.29
N HIS A 43 -12.46 32.97 25.56
CA HIS A 43 -12.41 32.99 24.09
C HIS A 43 -11.04 33.43 23.56
N SER A 44 -10.47 34.50 24.13
CA SER A 44 -9.14 35.01 23.76
C SER A 44 -8.04 34.01 24.08
N ALA A 45 -8.11 33.31 25.23
CA ALA A 45 -7.17 32.27 25.60
C ALA A 45 -7.21 31.07 24.62
N LEU A 46 -8.41 30.66 24.19
CA LEU A 46 -8.59 29.60 23.19
C LEU A 46 -8.07 30.03 21.82
N MET A 47 -8.34 31.26 21.39
CA MET A 47 -7.78 31.81 20.15
C MET A 47 -6.26 31.84 20.18
N TYR A 48 -5.66 32.33 21.27
CA TYR A 48 -4.22 32.35 21.46
C TYR A 48 -3.62 30.94 21.39
N LEU A 49 -4.23 29.97 22.09
CA LEU A 49 -3.80 28.57 22.04
C LEU A 49 -3.89 28.02 20.61
N SER A 50 -4.97 28.31 19.88
CA SER A 50 -5.14 27.89 18.50
C SER A 50 -4.06 28.46 17.58
N VAL A 51 -3.72 29.76 17.72
CA VAL A 51 -2.63 30.39 16.98
C VAL A 51 -1.29 29.72 17.31
N LYS A 52 -1.01 29.50 18.59
CA LYS A 52 0.24 28.86 19.04
C LYS A 52 0.37 27.42 18.50
N GLU A 53 -0.71 26.64 18.50
CA GLU A 53 -0.70 25.28 17.94
C GLU A 53 -0.51 25.29 16.42
N ARG A 54 -1.11 26.26 15.72
CA ARG A 54 -0.87 26.46 14.27
C ARG A 54 0.59 26.80 14.00
N GLU A 55 1.20 27.70 14.78
CA GLU A 55 2.62 28.04 14.66
C GLU A 55 3.52 26.82 14.92
N ASN A 56 3.19 26.03 15.95
CA ASN A 56 3.93 24.82 16.28
C ASN A 56 3.83 23.77 15.16
N THR A 57 2.63 23.56 14.63
CA THR A 57 2.37 22.64 13.52
C THR A 57 3.11 23.11 12.26
N ASN A 58 3.06 24.40 11.93
CA ASN A 58 3.79 24.96 10.80
C ASN A 58 5.31 24.77 10.95
N ARG A 59 5.86 24.95 12.15
CA ARG A 59 7.27 24.68 12.42
C ARG A 59 7.61 23.21 12.22
N LEU A 60 6.73 22.31 12.68
CA LEU A 60 6.91 20.87 12.55
C LEU A 60 6.84 20.43 11.08
N LEU A 61 5.90 20.97 10.31
CA LEU A 61 5.80 20.76 8.87
C LEU A 61 7.06 21.25 8.13
N LYS A 62 7.57 22.46 8.43
CA LYS A 62 8.83 22.95 7.85
C LYS A 62 10.00 22.00 8.14
N ASN A 63 10.09 21.48 9.35
CA ASN A 63 11.13 20.49 9.70
C ASN A 63 10.96 19.16 8.96
N ILE A 64 9.72 18.72 8.73
CA ILE A 64 9.43 17.52 7.91
C ILE A 64 9.87 17.76 6.46
N TYR A 65 9.48 18.89 5.85
CA TYR A 65 9.88 19.23 4.49
C TYR A 65 11.40 19.26 4.34
N ALA A 66 12.11 19.93 5.25
CA ALA A 66 13.58 19.97 5.22
C ALA A 66 14.21 18.57 5.34
N ARG A 67 13.61 17.65 6.11
CA ARG A 67 14.07 16.26 6.19
C ARG A 67 13.76 15.45 4.94
N LEU A 68 12.61 15.70 4.30
CA LEU A 68 12.26 15.07 3.02
C LEU A 68 13.23 15.51 1.93
N ASP A 69 13.53 16.81 1.82
CA ASP A 69 14.52 17.33 0.88
C ASP A 69 15.89 16.67 1.08
N GLN A 70 16.34 16.54 2.33
CA GLN A 70 17.59 15.83 2.64
C GLN A 70 17.56 14.34 2.25
N LEU A 71 16.41 13.67 2.39
CA LEU A 71 16.25 12.28 1.99
C LEU A 71 16.25 12.17 0.45
N GLU A 72 15.57 13.06 -0.25
CA GLU A 72 15.57 13.12 -1.71
C GLU A 72 16.98 13.34 -2.25
N ASP A 73 17.74 14.26 -1.67
CA ASP A 73 19.12 14.51 -2.09
C ASP A 73 20.02 13.30 -1.81
N ARG A 74 19.84 12.62 -0.67
CA ARG A 74 20.55 11.37 -0.37
C ARG A 74 20.18 10.28 -1.36
N LEU A 75 18.90 10.14 -1.70
CA LEU A 75 18.44 9.17 -2.69
C LEU A 75 19.03 9.47 -4.06
N LYS A 76 18.99 10.73 -4.54
CA LYS A 76 19.63 11.14 -5.79
C LYS A 76 21.13 10.84 -5.81
N GLN A 77 21.84 11.14 -4.71
CA GLN A 77 23.26 10.80 -4.59
C GLN A 77 23.50 9.29 -4.60
N MET A 78 22.63 8.52 -3.95
CA MET A 78 22.69 7.06 -4.00
C MET A 78 22.43 6.57 -5.42
N GLU A 79 21.39 7.03 -6.11
CA GLU A 79 21.08 6.67 -7.50
C GLU A 79 22.23 7.02 -8.46
N GLN A 80 22.87 8.18 -8.28
CA GLN A 80 24.05 8.58 -9.06
C GLN A 80 25.26 7.67 -8.77
N LYS A 81 25.47 7.29 -7.51
CA LYS A 81 26.56 6.37 -7.11
C LYS A 81 26.29 4.91 -7.47
N LEU A 82 25.02 4.50 -7.51
CA LEU A 82 24.60 3.14 -7.82
C LEU A 82 24.33 2.91 -9.32
N GLY A 83 24.20 3.97 -10.11
CA GLY A 83 23.89 3.89 -11.54
C GLY A 83 22.53 3.23 -11.79
N SER A 84 21.45 4.02 -11.81
CA SER A 84 20.13 3.63 -12.31
C SER A 84 19.63 2.22 -11.92
N VAL A 85 19.61 1.90 -10.63
CA VAL A 85 18.90 0.71 -10.12
C VAL A 85 17.71 1.21 -9.32
N GLY A 86 16.55 1.43 -9.96
CA GLY A 86 15.38 1.81 -9.15
C GLY A 86 14.06 2.19 -9.81
N THR A 87 13.98 2.50 -11.10
CA THR A 87 12.68 2.77 -11.75
C THR A 87 12.29 1.63 -12.68
N VAL A 88 11.12 1.05 -12.41
CA VAL A 88 10.39 0.06 -13.21
C VAL A 88 10.30 0.51 -14.70
N PRO A 89 10.38 -0.41 -15.66
CA PRO A 89 11.21 -0.24 -16.86
C PRO A 89 10.45 0.44 -18.00
N SER A 90 11.01 1.54 -18.51
CA SER A 90 10.96 1.75 -19.96
C SER A 90 11.77 0.64 -20.60
N GLN A 91 11.20 0.00 -21.62
CA GLN A 91 11.67 -1.18 -22.33
C GLN A 91 13.10 -1.03 -22.89
N SER A 92 14.12 -1.20 -22.05
CA SER A 92 15.53 -1.46 -22.38
C SER A 92 16.36 -1.16 -21.13
N GLY A 93 16.39 -2.09 -20.17
CA GLY A 93 17.32 -1.96 -19.04
C GLY A 93 18.77 -1.82 -19.54
N PRO A 94 19.67 -1.15 -18.79
CA PRO A 94 21.08 -1.15 -19.13
C PRO A 94 21.51 -2.60 -19.20
N ALA A 95 22.19 -2.98 -20.29
CA ALA A 95 22.66 -4.33 -20.54
C ALA A 95 23.61 -4.78 -19.44
N LEU A 96 23.06 -5.21 -18.30
CA LEU A 96 23.78 -5.94 -17.28
C LEU A 96 24.17 -7.22 -17.97
N LEU A 97 25.42 -7.25 -18.47
CA LEU A 97 25.96 -8.29 -19.33
C LEU A 97 25.51 -9.65 -18.78
N LEU A 98 24.49 -10.22 -19.43
CA LEU A 98 23.96 -11.51 -19.05
C LEU A 98 25.09 -12.51 -19.27
N SER A 99 25.23 -13.46 -18.34
CA SER A 99 26.15 -14.55 -18.61
C SER A 99 25.70 -15.27 -19.88
N SER A 100 26.63 -15.81 -20.65
CA SER A 100 26.32 -16.53 -21.90
C SER A 100 25.30 -17.65 -21.70
N ILE A 101 25.25 -18.23 -20.49
CA ILE A 101 24.28 -19.27 -20.13
C ILE A 101 22.90 -18.66 -19.85
N ASP A 102 22.83 -17.52 -19.18
CA ASP A 102 21.57 -16.84 -18.88
C ASP A 102 20.86 -16.39 -20.17
N GLN A 103 21.62 -15.86 -21.13
CA GLN A 103 21.11 -15.52 -22.46
C GLN A 103 20.52 -16.75 -23.17
N LYS A 104 21.24 -17.88 -23.17
CA LYS A 104 20.76 -19.13 -23.77
C LYS A 104 19.48 -19.65 -23.09
N ILE A 105 19.34 -19.48 -21.78
CA ILE A 105 18.11 -19.86 -21.05
C ILE A 105 16.93 -18.99 -21.51
N ILE A 106 17.13 -17.68 -21.63
CA ILE A 106 16.10 -16.76 -22.14
C ILE A 106 15.71 -17.14 -23.57
N ASP A 107 16.68 -17.35 -24.45
CA ASP A 107 16.44 -17.72 -25.85
C ASP A 107 15.72 -19.07 -25.96
N TYR A 108 16.06 -20.03 -25.10
CA TYR A 108 15.38 -21.31 -25.01
C TYR A 108 13.91 -21.14 -24.60
N ILE A 109 13.61 -20.33 -23.59
CA ILE A 109 12.23 -20.08 -23.13
C ILE A 109 11.43 -19.27 -24.16
N LYS A 110 12.07 -18.35 -24.87
CA LYS A 110 11.46 -17.63 -26.00
C LYS A 110 11.03 -18.60 -27.09
N LYS A 111 11.90 -19.55 -27.46
CA LYS A 111 11.68 -20.51 -28.55
C LYS A 111 10.71 -21.64 -28.18
N ASN A 112 10.82 -22.19 -26.98
CA ASN A 112 10.08 -23.40 -26.56
C ASN A 112 8.87 -23.11 -25.67
N GLY A 113 8.69 -21.86 -25.23
CA GLY A 113 7.60 -21.45 -24.36
C GLY A 113 7.88 -21.64 -22.85
N PRO A 114 6.84 -21.52 -22.01
CA PRO A 114 6.98 -21.56 -20.55
C PRO A 114 7.66 -22.84 -20.07
N SER A 115 8.75 -22.70 -19.33
CA SER A 115 9.58 -23.83 -18.90
C SER A 115 9.71 -23.92 -17.38
N SER A 116 9.78 -25.15 -16.87
CA SER A 116 9.98 -25.42 -15.44
C SER A 116 11.47 -25.51 -15.09
N ALA A 117 11.78 -25.43 -13.79
CA ALA A 117 13.15 -25.63 -13.31
C ALA A 117 13.69 -27.05 -13.63
N GLU A 118 12.83 -28.07 -13.72
CA GLU A 118 13.24 -29.43 -14.09
C GLU A 118 13.61 -29.52 -15.58
N THR A 119 12.87 -28.84 -16.44
CA THR A 119 13.14 -28.76 -17.88
C THR A 119 14.48 -28.10 -18.14
N ILE A 120 14.71 -26.93 -17.53
CA ILE A 120 15.96 -26.17 -17.65
C ILE A 120 17.14 -26.93 -17.02
N GLN A 121 16.91 -27.66 -15.92
CA GLN A 121 17.95 -28.51 -15.34
C GLN A 121 18.45 -29.56 -16.33
N LYS A 122 17.53 -30.26 -17.02
CA LYS A 122 17.87 -31.31 -17.98
C LYS A 122 18.55 -30.73 -19.22
N GLU A 123 18.01 -29.67 -19.79
CA GLU A 123 18.53 -29.03 -21.01
C GLU A 123 19.94 -28.46 -20.82
N PHE A 124 20.18 -27.79 -19.69
CA PHE A 124 21.45 -27.12 -19.41
C PHE A 124 22.38 -27.92 -18.50
N SER A 125 22.05 -29.20 -18.23
CA SER A 125 22.84 -30.15 -17.44
C SER A 125 23.28 -29.62 -16.06
N TYR A 126 22.37 -28.94 -15.35
CA TYR A 126 22.66 -28.47 -13.99
C TYR A 126 22.76 -29.64 -13.00
N LYS A 127 23.74 -29.56 -12.09
CA LYS A 127 23.98 -30.55 -11.02
C LYS A 127 22.75 -30.82 -10.13
N GLY A 128 21.81 -29.87 -10.04
CA GLY A 128 20.56 -30.07 -9.31
C GLY A 128 19.49 -29.04 -9.66
N ARG A 129 18.23 -29.36 -9.33
CA ARG A 129 17.04 -28.52 -9.55
C ARG A 129 17.17 -27.14 -8.91
N ASN A 130 17.81 -27.06 -7.75
CA ASN A 130 18.00 -25.80 -7.01
C ASN A 130 18.91 -24.81 -7.74
N ALA A 131 19.89 -25.29 -8.52
CA ALA A 131 20.76 -24.42 -9.30
C ALA A 131 19.99 -23.78 -10.47
N ALA A 132 19.17 -24.58 -11.17
CA ALA A 132 18.29 -24.09 -12.22
C ALA A 132 17.23 -23.13 -11.68
N SER A 133 16.57 -23.48 -10.56
CA SER A 133 15.54 -22.63 -9.95
C SER A 133 16.10 -21.31 -9.42
N ALA A 134 17.27 -21.32 -8.78
CA ALA A 134 17.93 -20.09 -8.32
C ALA A 134 18.26 -19.16 -9.49
N ARG A 135 18.75 -19.71 -10.61
CA ARG A 135 19.06 -18.93 -11.81
C ARG A 135 17.82 -18.36 -12.49
N LEU A 136 16.77 -19.16 -12.65
CA LEU A 136 15.48 -18.70 -13.17
C LEU A 136 14.84 -17.64 -12.28
N ASN A 137 14.94 -17.81 -10.96
CA ASN A 137 14.49 -16.80 -10.00
C ASN A 137 15.26 -15.49 -10.17
N LYS A 138 16.58 -15.54 -10.36
CA LYS A 138 17.42 -14.36 -10.62
C LYS A 138 16.98 -13.64 -11.88
N LEU A 139 16.75 -14.38 -12.97
CA LEU A 139 16.29 -13.82 -14.25
C LEU A 139 14.89 -13.21 -14.14
N ALA A 140 14.01 -13.81 -13.35
CA ALA A 140 12.69 -13.25 -13.08
C ALA A 140 12.76 -12.00 -12.19
N THR A 141 13.61 -11.98 -11.16
CA THR A 141 13.84 -10.79 -10.32
C THR A 141 14.41 -9.62 -11.15
N PHE A 142 15.22 -9.92 -12.17
CA PHE A 142 15.73 -8.92 -13.12
C PHE A 142 14.74 -8.55 -14.23
N GLY A 143 13.53 -9.12 -14.25
CA GLY A 143 12.48 -8.77 -15.20
C GLY A 143 12.61 -9.39 -16.59
N TYR A 144 13.56 -10.32 -16.82
CA TYR A 144 13.70 -11.01 -18.11
C TYR A 144 12.66 -12.14 -18.30
N LEU A 145 12.10 -12.64 -17.19
CA LEU A 145 11.12 -13.73 -17.18
C LEU A 145 9.98 -13.43 -16.20
N VAL A 146 8.80 -13.94 -16.49
CA VAL A 146 7.61 -13.88 -15.65
C VAL A 146 7.37 -15.24 -15.02
N LYS A 147 7.06 -15.26 -13.72
CA LYS A 147 6.70 -16.48 -12.99
C LYS A 147 5.21 -16.73 -13.12
N GLN A 148 4.85 -17.93 -13.56
CA GLN A 148 3.48 -18.41 -13.63
C GLN A 148 3.33 -19.68 -12.82
N ARG A 149 2.31 -19.75 -11.96
CA ARG A 149 2.05 -20.93 -11.14
C ARG A 149 0.96 -21.77 -11.80
N ALA A 150 1.29 -23.02 -12.13
CA ALA A 150 0.33 -24.02 -12.59
C ALA A 150 0.29 -25.17 -11.57
N GLY A 151 -0.67 -25.11 -10.65
CA GLY A 151 -0.81 -26.07 -9.55
C GLY A 151 0.38 -26.04 -8.58
N LYS A 152 1.11 -27.16 -8.50
CA LYS A 152 2.29 -27.32 -7.64
C LYS A 152 3.61 -26.91 -8.30
N VAL A 153 3.59 -26.63 -9.60
CA VAL A 153 4.81 -26.33 -10.39
C VAL A 153 4.82 -24.85 -10.79
N ILE A 154 6.02 -24.26 -10.75
CA ILE A 154 6.26 -22.90 -11.22
C ILE A 154 6.92 -22.97 -12.59
N TYR A 155 6.32 -22.29 -13.55
CA TYR A 155 6.80 -22.10 -14.91
C TYR A 155 7.34 -20.68 -15.06
N TYR A 156 8.33 -20.53 -15.94
CA TYR A 156 8.93 -19.26 -16.29
C TYR A 156 8.68 -19.00 -17.77
N ALA A 157 8.04 -17.88 -18.08
CA ALA A 157 7.72 -17.46 -19.44
C ALA A 157 8.44 -16.15 -19.75
N HIS A 158 8.77 -15.92 -21.02
CA HIS A 158 9.21 -14.60 -21.47
C HIS A 158 7.98 -13.66 -21.54
N PRO A 159 8.09 -12.36 -21.21
CA PRO A 159 6.98 -11.39 -21.32
C PRO A 159 6.26 -11.43 -22.69
N ASP A 160 7.01 -11.53 -23.79
CA ASP A 160 6.44 -11.66 -25.15
C ASP A 160 5.59 -12.93 -25.36
N ASN A 161 5.76 -13.94 -24.52
CA ASN A 161 5.02 -15.20 -24.59
C ASN A 161 3.79 -15.22 -23.66
N SER A 162 3.68 -14.31 -22.67
CA SER A 162 2.54 -14.28 -21.75
C SER A 162 1.24 -13.76 -22.37
N GLU A 163 1.32 -12.93 -23.42
CA GLU A 163 0.11 -12.45 -24.13
C GLU A 163 -0.57 -13.56 -24.94
N LYS A 164 0.12 -14.67 -25.25
CA LYS A 164 -0.44 -15.77 -26.04
C LYS A 164 -1.19 -16.81 -25.20
N SER A 165 -1.14 -16.75 -23.87
CA SER A 165 -1.82 -17.73 -22.99
C SER A 165 -3.21 -17.29 -22.52
N GLU A 166 -3.64 -16.05 -22.77
CA GLU A 166 -4.99 -15.57 -22.42
C GLU A 166 -6.01 -15.72 -23.58
N ALA A 167 -5.59 -16.30 -24.70
CA ALA A 167 -6.43 -16.48 -25.90
C ALA A 167 -6.91 -17.94 -26.12
N ILE A 168 -6.96 -18.77 -25.08
CA ILE A 168 -7.53 -20.13 -25.13
C ILE A 168 -8.55 -20.30 -24.01
#